data_AF-A0A7Y3WRZ1-F1
#
_entry.id   AF-A0A7Y3WRZ1-F1
#
_cell.length_a   1.000
_cell.length_b   1.000
_cell.length_c   1.000
_cell.angle_alpha   90.00
_cell.angle_beta   90.00
_cell.angle_gamma   90.00
#
_symmetry.space_group_name_H-M   'P 1'
#
loop_
_entity.id
_entity.type
_entity.pdbx_description
1 polymer ?
#
loop_
_entity_poly.entity_id
_entity_poly.type
_entity_poly.pdbx_seq_one_letter_code
_entity_poly.pdbx_strand_id
1 'polypeptide(L)'
;MRRRKILYVALFIAALSTISASKTYGATTAMPGGTVVIGSHAFSLDYANDTKNQNEISSAILTGGDVYVKVFDNTWVNNSTSVTINANIIPSVTYKSSTGIESSFAAGDASSDTPTVTDPLQIISIE
;
A
#
# COMPACT_ATOMS: atom_id res chain seq x y z
N MET A 1 -10.93 -53.37 -41.44
CA MET A 1 -11.45 -52.90 -40.14
C MET A 1 -10.37 -52.10 -39.42
N ARG A 2 -10.58 -50.78 -39.21
CA ARG A 2 -10.26 -50.04 -37.97
C ARG A 2 -10.81 -48.62 -38.10
N ARG A 3 -11.98 -48.40 -37.50
CA ARG A 3 -12.64 -47.10 -37.35
C ARG A 3 -12.01 -46.37 -36.16
N ARG A 4 -11.62 -45.11 -36.33
CA ARG A 4 -11.48 -44.10 -35.26
C ARG A 4 -11.96 -42.77 -35.86
N LYS A 5 -13.28 -42.53 -35.97
CA LYS A 5 -14.18 -41.98 -34.95
C LYS A 5 -13.64 -40.72 -34.25
N ILE A 6 -14.23 -39.58 -34.64
CA ILE A 6 -14.69 -38.44 -33.81
C ILE A 6 -13.56 -37.44 -33.44
N LEU A 7 -13.46 -36.21 -33.99
CA LEU A 7 -14.39 -35.06 -34.10
C LEU A 7 -14.25 -34.09 -32.90
N TYR A 8 -14.27 -32.77 -33.22
CA TYR A 8 -14.29 -31.56 -32.36
C TYR A 8 -12.91 -31.06 -31.87
N VAL A 9 -12.31 -29.99 -32.43
CA VAL A 9 -12.69 -28.55 -32.46
C VAL A 9 -12.84 -27.95 -31.07
N ALA A 10 -12.01 -26.91 -30.84
CA ALA A 10 -12.04 -25.90 -29.79
C ALA A 10 -11.59 -26.30 -28.38
N LEU A 11 -10.37 -25.91 -28.01
CA LEU A 11 -10.18 -25.13 -26.79
C LEU A 11 -8.93 -24.24 -26.90
N PHE A 12 -9.19 -22.96 -27.12
CA PHE A 12 -8.25 -21.85 -26.97
C PHE A 12 -8.03 -21.68 -25.46
N ILE A 13 -6.85 -22.00 -24.91
CA ILE A 13 -6.48 -21.57 -23.55
C ILE A 13 -5.15 -20.83 -23.61
N ALA A 14 -5.32 -19.52 -23.68
CA ALA A 14 -4.56 -18.46 -23.02
C ALA A 14 -3.09 -18.74 -22.71
N ALA A 15 -2.23 -17.99 -23.42
CA ALA A 15 -0.90 -17.63 -22.95
C ALA A 15 -0.97 -17.20 -21.47
N LEU A 16 -0.36 -17.99 -20.60
CA LEU A 16 -0.12 -17.61 -19.22
C LEU A 16 1.11 -16.70 -19.20
N SER A 17 0.99 -15.51 -19.79
CA SER A 17 1.87 -14.41 -19.45
C SER A 17 1.55 -14.05 -18.01
N THR A 18 2.35 -14.58 -17.08
CA THR A 18 2.46 -14.00 -15.75
C THR A 18 3.01 -12.59 -15.95
N ILE A 19 2.10 -11.63 -16.11
CA ILE A 19 2.40 -10.22 -15.90
C ILE A 19 2.64 -10.13 -14.39
N SER A 20 3.90 -10.32 -13.99
CA SER A 20 4.36 -9.75 -12.74
C SER A 20 4.18 -8.24 -12.91
N ALA A 21 3.16 -7.68 -12.26
CA ALA A 21 2.99 -6.25 -12.19
C ALA A 21 4.26 -5.68 -11.54
N SER A 22 5.17 -5.16 -12.36
CA SER A 22 6.33 -4.42 -11.92
C SER A 22 5.80 -3.19 -11.18
N LYS A 23 5.97 -3.19 -9.87
CA LYS A 23 5.53 -2.12 -8.98
C LYS A 23 6.47 -0.93 -9.23
N THR A 24 6.03 0.01 -10.06
CA THR A 24 6.78 1.23 -10.37
C THR A 24 6.70 2.16 -9.16
N TYR A 25 7.75 2.19 -8.33
CA TYR A 25 7.84 3.14 -7.21
C TYR A 25 8.48 4.44 -7.69
N GLY A 26 7.62 5.43 -7.96
CA GLY A 26 8.04 6.80 -8.24
C GLY A 26 7.94 7.66 -6.98
N ALA A 27 9.04 8.37 -6.69
CA ALA A 27 9.18 9.45 -5.71
C ALA A 27 8.95 9.09 -4.22
N THR A 28 9.89 9.54 -3.37
CA THR A 28 9.78 9.59 -1.92
C THR A 28 8.58 10.46 -1.53
N THR A 29 7.40 9.86 -1.48
CA THR A 29 6.14 10.57 -1.26
C THR A 29 5.76 10.47 0.20
N ALA A 30 5.38 11.58 0.82
CA ALA A 30 4.80 11.57 2.16
C ALA A 30 3.50 10.75 2.16
N MET A 31 3.01 10.33 3.34
CA MET A 31 1.71 9.67 3.43
C MET A 31 0.62 10.55 2.80
N PRO A 32 -0.38 9.99 2.12
CA PRO A 32 -1.42 10.79 1.47
C PRO A 32 -2.27 11.52 2.52
N GLY A 33 -2.82 12.67 2.14
CA GLY A 33 -3.89 13.30 2.91
C GLY A 33 -5.07 12.35 3.10
N GLY A 34 -5.75 12.44 4.24
CA GLY A 34 -6.73 11.44 4.68
C GLY A 34 -6.06 10.20 5.26
N THR A 35 -5.03 10.38 6.10
CA THR A 35 -4.34 9.28 6.81
C THR A 35 -4.59 9.40 8.31
N VAL A 36 -4.77 8.27 8.99
CA VAL A 36 -4.85 8.19 10.45
C VAL A 36 -3.70 7.33 10.95
N VAL A 37 -2.88 7.89 11.83
CA VAL A 37 -1.83 7.18 12.56
C VAL A 37 -2.34 6.82 13.94
N ILE A 38 -2.14 5.57 14.34
CA ILE A 38 -2.48 5.01 15.65
C ILE A 38 -1.25 4.23 16.13
N GLY A 39 -0.49 4.82 17.04
CA GLY A 39 0.77 4.24 17.50
C GLY A 39 1.75 4.01 16.33
N SER A 40 2.12 2.75 16.08
CA SER A 40 3.02 2.34 14.98
C SER A 40 2.31 1.97 13.68
N HIS A 41 1.00 2.16 13.59
CA HIS A 41 0.21 1.85 12.39
C HIS A 41 -0.34 3.13 11.76
N ALA A 42 -0.45 3.13 10.44
CA ALA A 42 -1.15 4.16 9.70
C ALA A 42 -2.16 3.53 8.73
N PHE A 43 -3.28 4.21 8.53
CA PHE A 43 -4.36 3.73 7.69
C PHE A 43 -4.89 4.88 6.85
N SER A 44 -5.27 4.61 5.60
CA SER A 44 -6.12 5.57 4.90
C SER A 44 -7.45 5.71 5.64
N LEU A 45 -8.03 6.91 5.60
CA LEU A 45 -9.30 7.18 6.25
C LEU A 45 -10.42 6.28 5.70
N ASP A 46 -10.42 6.02 4.40
CA ASP A 46 -11.36 5.08 3.77
C ASP A 46 -11.21 3.66 4.32
N TYR A 47 -9.98 3.19 4.52
CA TYR A 47 -9.72 1.87 5.10
C TYR A 47 -10.21 1.79 6.54
N ALA A 48 -9.89 2.82 7.34
CA ALA A 48 -10.26 2.91 8.74
C ALA A 48 -11.78 3.07 8.95
N ASN A 49 -12.48 3.67 7.99
CA ASN A 49 -13.92 3.90 8.05
C ASN A 49 -14.77 2.76 7.44
N ASP A 50 -14.14 1.70 6.90
CA ASP A 50 -14.89 0.51 6.48
C ASP A 50 -15.15 -0.40 7.69
N THR A 51 -16.44 -0.64 7.96
CA THR A 51 -16.90 -1.57 9.02
C THR A 51 -16.26 -2.96 8.95
N LYS A 52 -15.84 -3.42 7.76
CA LYS A 52 -15.15 -4.70 7.59
C LYS A 52 -13.79 -4.74 8.31
N ASN A 53 -13.16 -3.59 8.51
CA ASN A 53 -11.85 -3.46 9.14
C ASN A 53 -11.94 -3.06 10.62
N GLN A 54 -13.15 -2.99 11.18
CA GLN A 54 -13.39 -2.53 12.56
C GLN A 54 -12.52 -3.25 13.59
N ASN A 55 -12.35 -4.58 13.47
CA ASN A 55 -11.56 -5.35 14.43
C ASN A 55 -10.08 -4.95 14.41
N GLU A 56 -9.51 -4.71 13.23
CA GLU A 56 -8.12 -4.28 13.08
C GLU A 56 -7.92 -2.88 13.66
N ILE A 57 -8.80 -1.94 13.31
CA ILE A 57 -8.74 -0.57 13.81
C ILE A 57 -8.95 -0.52 15.32
N SER A 58 -9.92 -1.28 15.85
CA SER A 58 -10.17 -1.34 17.30
C SER A 58 -8.97 -1.93 18.04
N SER A 59 -8.34 -2.96 17.47
CA SER A 59 -7.14 -3.57 18.05
C SER A 59 -5.96 -2.59 18.05
N ALA A 60 -5.78 -1.81 16.98
CA ALA A 60 -4.77 -0.76 16.92
C ALA A 60 -5.01 0.32 17.99
N ILE A 61 -6.26 0.77 18.17
CA ILE A 61 -6.63 1.74 19.21
C ILE A 61 -6.38 1.17 20.61
N LEU A 62 -6.76 -0.08 20.86
CA LEU A 62 -6.59 -0.75 22.16
C LEU A 62 -5.12 -1.03 22.50
N THR A 63 -4.27 -1.24 21.48
CA THR A 63 -2.81 -1.33 21.65
C THR A 63 -2.26 -0.01 22.19
N GLY A 64 -2.92 1.10 21.89
CA GLY A 64 -2.64 2.42 22.41
C GLY A 64 -1.57 3.17 21.63
N GLY A 65 -1.15 4.29 22.20
CA GLY A 65 -0.29 5.28 21.55
C GLY A 65 -1.05 6.52 21.11
N ASP A 66 -0.31 7.48 20.57
CA ASP A 66 -0.91 8.72 20.08
C ASP A 66 -1.69 8.47 18.79
N VAL A 67 -2.76 9.27 18.62
CA VAL A 67 -3.56 9.28 17.39
C VAL A 67 -3.36 10.61 16.68
N TYR A 68 -2.85 10.51 15.45
CA TYR A 68 -2.62 11.66 14.59
C TYR A 68 -3.41 11.50 13.29
N VAL A 69 -3.89 12.61 12.73
CA VAL A 69 -4.64 12.61 11.48
C VAL A 69 -3.97 13.57 10.50
N LYS A 70 -3.62 13.07 9.32
CA LYS A 70 -3.27 13.90 8.17
C LYS A 70 -4.56 14.22 7.44
N VAL A 71 -5.02 15.47 7.54
CA VAL A 71 -6.21 15.92 6.81
C VAL A 71 -5.91 16.06 5.32
N PHE A 72 -6.95 16.24 4.50
CA PHE A 72 -6.82 16.25 3.03
C PHE A 72 -6.02 17.43 2.47
N ASP A 73 -5.77 18.48 3.26
CA ASP A 73 -4.85 19.58 2.90
C ASP A 73 -3.37 19.27 3.21
N ASN A 74 -3.08 18.03 3.62
CA ASN A 74 -1.77 17.52 4.04
C ASN A 74 -1.23 18.06 5.37
N THR A 75 -2.07 18.67 6.19
CA THR A 75 -1.73 19.09 7.56
C THR A 75 -1.88 17.94 8.56
N TRP A 76 -0.92 17.81 9.47
CA TRP A 76 -1.03 16.87 10.59
C TRP A 76 -1.72 17.49 11.79
N VAL A 77 -2.64 16.76 12.40
CA VAL A 77 -3.42 17.18 13.57
C VAL A 77 -3.32 16.10 14.65
N ASN A 78 -3.10 16.52 15.90
CA ASN A 78 -3.22 15.63 17.05
C ASN A 78 -4.71 15.43 17.40
N ASN A 79 -5.18 14.19 17.41
CA ASN A 79 -6.59 13.88 17.63
C ASN A 79 -7.06 14.23 19.06
N SER A 80 -6.17 14.17 20.06
CA SER A 80 -6.51 14.47 21.45
C SER A 80 -6.64 15.97 21.73
N THR A 81 -5.86 16.82 21.04
CA THR A 81 -5.83 18.27 21.30
C THR A 81 -6.47 19.10 20.18
N SER A 82 -6.73 18.49 19.02
CA SER A 82 -7.15 19.17 17.79
C SER A 82 -6.18 20.26 17.32
N VAL A 83 -4.92 20.19 17.76
CA VAL A 83 -3.88 21.16 17.38
C VAL A 83 -3.08 20.62 16.19
N THR A 84 -2.77 21.52 15.25
CA THR A 84 -1.84 21.25 14.15
C THR A 84 -0.44 20.96 14.68
N ILE A 85 0.19 19.91 14.18
CA ILE A 85 1.53 19.48 14.58
C ILE A 85 2.49 19.39 13.39
N ASN A 86 3.78 19.40 13.68
CA ASN A 86 4.81 19.18 12.68
C ASN A 86 4.94 17.67 12.36
N ALA A 87 5.17 17.35 11.09
CA ALA A 87 5.36 15.97 10.63
C ALA A 87 6.48 15.20 11.36
N ASN A 88 7.51 15.89 11.88
CA ASN A 88 8.62 15.30 12.64
C ASN A 88 8.19 14.56 13.92
N ILE A 89 6.98 14.79 14.40
CA ILE A 89 6.40 14.10 15.57
C ILE A 89 5.85 12.73 15.17
N ILE A 90 5.53 12.54 13.89
CA ILE A 90 4.94 11.29 13.40
C ILE A 90 5.98 10.17 13.49
N PRO A 91 5.67 9.07 14.18
CA PRO A 91 6.59 7.94 14.31
C PRO A 91 6.78 7.22 12.97
N SER A 92 7.72 6.27 12.93
CA SER A 92 7.75 5.32 11.82
C SER A 92 6.53 4.40 11.90
N VAL A 93 5.88 4.17 10.76
CA VAL A 93 4.61 3.46 10.69
C VAL A 93 4.55 2.53 9.49
N THR A 94 3.77 1.46 9.63
CA THR A 94 3.27 0.70 8.49
C THR A 94 1.93 1.29 8.06
N TYR A 95 1.89 1.87 6.87
CA TYR A 95 0.70 2.46 6.27
C TYR A 95 -0.07 1.42 5.45
N LYS A 96 -1.38 1.36 5.63
CA LYS A 96 -2.29 0.54 4.83
C LYS A 96 -3.25 1.43 4.03
N SER A 97 -3.22 1.26 2.71
CA SER A 97 -4.08 2.01 1.78
C SER A 97 -5.53 1.54 1.83
N SER A 98 -6.42 2.25 1.13
CA SER A 98 -7.83 1.86 0.95
C SER A 98 -8.02 0.50 0.29
N THR A 99 -7.03 0.06 -0.51
CA THR A 99 -7.00 -1.27 -1.14
C THR A 99 -6.35 -2.34 -0.28
N GLY A 100 -5.92 -2.01 0.94
CA GLY A 100 -5.22 -2.92 1.84
C GLY A 100 -3.75 -3.14 1.49
N ILE A 101 -3.17 -2.33 0.60
CA ILE A 101 -1.75 -2.42 0.26
C ILE A 101 -0.94 -1.76 1.37
N GLU A 102 0.08 -2.46 1.86
CA GLU A 102 0.98 -1.97 2.88
C GLU A 102 2.24 -1.32 2.28
N SER A 103 2.69 -0.24 2.93
CA SER A 103 3.92 0.50 2.66
C SER A 103 4.54 0.98 3.97
N SER A 104 5.87 1.09 4.02
CA SER A 104 6.57 1.57 5.21
C SER A 104 6.93 3.04 5.10
N PHE A 105 6.67 3.79 6.16
CA PHE A 105 7.04 5.18 6.29
C PHE A 105 7.97 5.35 7.49
N ALA A 106 9.08 6.04 7.28
CA ALA A 106 9.98 6.44 8.34
C ALA A 106 9.34 7.57 9.17
N ALA A 107 9.92 7.80 10.36
CA ALA A 107 9.52 8.93 11.19
C ALA A 107 9.65 10.24 10.42
N GLY A 108 8.77 11.20 10.72
CA GLY A 108 8.75 12.47 9.99
C GLY A 108 7.88 12.45 8.73
N ASP A 109 6.99 11.46 8.55
CA ASP A 109 6.13 11.33 7.36
C ASP A 109 6.94 11.18 6.06
N ALA A 110 8.10 10.53 6.15
CA ALA A 110 8.96 10.25 5.03
C ALA A 110 8.69 8.84 4.50
N SER A 111 8.54 8.65 3.19
CA SER A 111 8.54 7.29 2.64
C SER A 111 9.88 6.62 2.94
N SER A 112 9.82 5.41 3.50
CA SER A 112 11.02 4.60 3.76
C SER A 112 11.42 3.76 2.54
N ASP A 113 10.66 3.83 1.45
CA ASP A 113 10.97 3.12 0.21
C ASP A 113 12.08 3.89 -0.53
N THR A 114 13.33 3.68 -0.13
CA THR A 114 14.46 3.94 -1.04
C THR A 114 14.25 3.09 -2.29
N PRO A 115 14.20 3.67 -3.51
CA PRO A 115 14.21 2.87 -4.72
C PRO A 115 15.54 2.11 -4.74
N THR A 116 15.50 0.82 -4.43
CA THR A 116 16.62 -0.06 -4.78
C THR A 116 16.55 -0.19 -6.30
N VAL A 117 17.31 0.63 -7.01
CA VAL A 117 17.61 0.42 -8.43
C VAL A 117 18.45 -0.85 -8.50
N THR A 118 17.81 -2.00 -8.58
CA THR A 118 18.45 -3.18 -9.16
C THR A 118 18.12 -3.16 -10.64
N ASP A 119 18.87 -2.35 -11.39
CA ASP A 119 18.95 -2.53 -12.83
C ASP A 119 20.37 -2.25 -13.31
N PRO A 120 21.14 -3.29 -13.65
CA PRO A 120 21.92 -3.27 -14.86
C PRO A 120 21.07 -3.84 -15.99
N LEU A 121 20.59 -2.94 -16.84
CA LEU A 121 20.01 -3.20 -18.16
C LEU A 121 20.60 -4.47 -18.78
N GLN A 122 19.85 -5.58 -18.81
CA GLN A 122 20.17 -6.64 -19.76
C GLN A 122 19.64 -6.21 -21.13
N ILE A 123 20.51 -5.51 -21.86
CA ILE A 123 20.40 -5.40 -23.32
C ILE A 123 20.51 -6.84 -23.85
N ILE A 124 19.37 -7.45 -24.20
CA ILE A 124 19.37 -8.66 -25.03
C ILE A 124 19.76 -8.18 -26.43
N SER A 125 21.04 -8.32 -26.78
CA SER A 125 21.45 -8.33 -28.19
C SER A 125 20.76 -9.53 -28.84
N ILE A 126 19.87 -9.24 -29.79
CA ILE A 126 19.36 -10.24 -30.71
C ILE A 126 20.31 -10.19 -31.92
N GLU A 127 21.19 -11.18 -32.05
CA GLU A 127 21.84 -11.51 -33.33
C GLU A 127 20.99 -12.53 -34.09
#